data_AF-A0A7R9WX09-F1
#
_entry.id   AF-A0A7R9WX09-F1
#
_cell.length_a   1.000
_cell.length_b   1.000
_cell.length_c   1.000
_cell.angle_alpha   90.00
_cell.angle_beta   90.00
_cell.angle_gamma   90.00
#
_symmetry.space_group_name_H-M   'P 1'
#
loop_
_entity.id
_entity.type
_entity.pdbx_description
1 polymer ?
#
loop_
_entity_poly.entity_id
_entity_poly.type
_entity_poly.pdbx_seq_one_letter_code
_entity_poly.pdbx_strand_id
1 'polypeptide(L)'
;AVLALAIIPLSIDEGIASDDGCNIACRITPWMLSIGFSVVFSALFTKTYRINRIFHSKRFRRIKVTAMDVAQPMIIMLGVNVTILALWTAIAPLRWAYDIQTRDRFG
;
A
#
# COMPACT_ATOMS: atom_id res chain seq x y z
N ALA A 1 -0.80 -8.25 -7.71
CA ALA A 1 0.00 -7.58 -8.75
C ALA A 1 0.61 -6.28 -8.23
N VAL A 2 -0.19 -5.26 -7.87
CA VAL A 2 0.33 -3.94 -7.44
C VAL A 2 1.24 -4.02 -6.19
N LEU A 3 0.89 -4.82 -5.18
CA LEU A 3 1.75 -5.05 -4.00
C LEU A 3 3.11 -5.66 -4.36
N ALA A 4 3.15 -6.58 -5.34
CA ALA A 4 4.39 -7.25 -5.73
C ALA A 4 5.33 -6.30 -6.48
N LEU A 5 4.80 -5.26 -7.14
CA LEU A 5 5.63 -4.25 -7.78
C LEU A 5 6.41 -3.41 -6.77
N ALA A 6 5.98 -3.33 -5.50
CA ALA A 6 6.71 -2.63 -4.45
C ALA A 6 8.05 -3.31 -4.09
N ILE A 7 8.26 -4.56 -4.52
CA ILE A 7 9.54 -5.27 -4.36
C ILE A 7 10.63 -4.62 -5.22
N ILE A 8 10.28 -4.08 -6.39
CA ILE A 8 11.24 -3.48 -7.32
C ILE A 8 12.02 -2.34 -6.67
N PRO A 9 11.38 -1.28 -6.12
CA PRO A 9 12.11 -0.21 -5.44
C PRO A 9 12.78 -0.69 -4.15
N LEU A 10 12.25 -1.72 -3.47
CA LEU A 10 12.88 -2.29 -2.28
C LEU A 10 14.21 -2.99 -2.62
N SER A 11 14.35 -3.55 -3.82
CA SER A 11 15.56 -4.24 -4.27
C SER A 11 16.65 -3.30 -4.82
N ILE A 12 16.41 -1.99 -4.90
CA ILE A 12 17.41 -1.05 -5.40
C ILE A 12 18.37 -0.68 -4.27
N ASP A 13 19.64 -1.06 -4.44
CA ASP A 13 20.72 -0.78 -3.50
C ASP A 13 21.85 0.04 -4.16
N GLU A 14 22.81 0.52 -3.37
CA GLU A 14 23.94 1.34 -3.83
C GLU A 14 24.79 0.68 -4.94
N GLY A 15 24.80 -0.66 -5.01
CA GLY A 15 25.50 -1.40 -6.06
C GLY A 15 24.86 -1.31 -7.44
N ILE A 16 23.63 -0.78 -7.55
CA ILE A 16 22.81 -0.81 -8.77
C ILE A 16 22.38 0.60 -9.24
N ALA A 17 22.27 1.57 -8.33
CA ALA A 17 21.81 2.93 -8.64
C ALA A 17 22.56 3.99 -7.81
N SER A 18 22.64 5.23 -8.31
CA SER A 18 23.16 6.37 -7.55
C SER A 18 22.33 6.69 -6.30
N ASP A 19 22.92 7.39 -5.34
CA ASP A 19 22.31 7.84 -4.08
C ASP A 19 20.91 8.44 -4.26
N ASP A 20 20.72 9.29 -5.28
CA ASP A 20 19.43 9.90 -5.58
C ASP A 20 18.37 8.87 -6.00
N GLY A 21 18.75 7.87 -6.79
CA GLY A 21 17.88 6.77 -7.19
C GLY A 21 17.46 5.93 -6.00
N CYS A 22 18.40 5.61 -5.11
CA CYS A 22 18.11 4.85 -3.89
C CYS A 22 17.21 5.64 -2.92
N ASN A 23 17.43 6.95 -2.77
CA ASN A 23 16.57 7.84 -1.98
C ASN A 23 15.14 7.94 -2.52
N ILE A 24 14.96 7.92 -3.84
CA ILE A 24 13.62 7.90 -4.46
C ILE A 24 12.94 6.54 -4.23
N ALA A 25 13.67 5.44 -4.42
CA ALA A 25 13.18 4.09 -4.22
C ALA A 25 12.72 3.84 -2.77
N CYS A 26 13.52 4.29 -1.80
CA CYS A 26 13.20 4.22 -0.38
C CYS A 26 11.89 4.97 -0.04
N ARG A 27 11.72 6.17 -0.61
CA ARG A 27 10.52 6.99 -0.39
C ARG A 27 9.26 6.42 -1.04
N ILE A 28 9.35 5.84 -2.24
CA ILE A 28 8.16 5.36 -2.98
C ILE A 28 7.66 3.98 -2.54
N THR A 29 8.53 3.17 -1.93
CA THR A 29 8.20 1.82 -1.45
C THR A 29 6.94 1.78 -0.56
N PRO A 30 6.83 2.59 0.52
CA PRO A 30 5.63 2.55 1.36
C PRO A 30 4.37 3.08 0.66
N TRP A 31 4.51 4.00 -0.31
CA TRP A 31 3.39 4.48 -1.13
C TRP A 31 2.82 3.37 -2.04
N MET A 32 3.68 2.60 -2.70
CA MET A 32 3.24 1.45 -3.52
C MET A 32 2.56 0.38 -2.68
N LEU A 33 3.05 0.12 -1.46
CA LEU A 33 2.42 -0.82 -0.53
C LEU A 33 1.01 -0.36 -0.13
N SER A 34 0.84 0.93 0.19
CA SER A 34 -0.47 1.50 0.54
C SER A 34 -1.48 1.34 -0.60
N ILE A 35 -1.10 1.72 -1.83
CA ILE A 35 -1.96 1.59 -3.01
C ILE A 35 -2.29 0.12 -3.27
N GLY A 36 -1.29 -0.76 -3.20
CA GLY A 36 -1.48 -2.19 -3.41
C GLY A 36 -2.44 -2.81 -2.39
N PHE A 37 -2.35 -2.40 -1.12
CA PHE A 37 -3.25 -2.84 -0.06
C PHE A 37 -4.69 -2.40 -0.36
N SER A 38 -4.90 -1.14 -0.74
CA SER A 38 -6.24 -0.64 -1.11
C SER A 38 -6.86 -1.40 -2.27
N VAL A 39 -6.07 -1.79 -3.29
CA VAL A 39 -6.55 -2.60 -4.41
C VAL A 39 -7.00 -4.00 -3.95
N VAL A 40 -6.24 -4.64 -3.06
CA VAL A 40 -6.62 -5.96 -2.51
C VAL A 40 -7.90 -5.87 -1.70
N PHE A 41 -8.03 -4.86 -0.84
CA PHE A 41 -9.25 -4.63 -0.06
C PHE A 41 -10.45 -4.35 -0.98
N SER A 42 -10.29 -3.55 -2.03
CA SER A 42 -11.34 -3.32 -3.02
C SER A 42 -11.85 -4.62 -3.66
N ALA A 43 -10.93 -5.52 -4.04
CA ALA A 43 -11.26 -6.81 -4.63
C ALA A 43 -11.99 -7.74 -3.63
N LEU A 44 -11.54 -7.76 -2.37
CA LEU A 44 -12.19 -8.51 -1.30
C LEU A 44 -13.62 -8.01 -1.05
N PHE A 45 -13.80 -6.70 -0.92
CA PHE A 45 -15.10 -6.09 -0.72
C PHE A 45 -16.06 -6.39 -1.87
N THR A 46 -15.58 -6.35 -3.13
CA THR A 46 -16.38 -6.73 -4.30
C THR A 46 -16.88 -8.19 -4.21
N LYS A 47 -16.03 -9.11 -3.71
CA LYS A 47 -16.41 -10.51 -3.49
C LYS A 47 -17.40 -10.67 -2.33
N THR A 48 -17.13 -10.07 -1.18
CA THR A 48 -18.02 -10.09 0.00
C THR A 48 -19.39 -9.50 -0.35
N TYR A 49 -19.41 -8.43 -1.14
CA TYR A 49 -20.63 -7.81 -1.63
C TYR A 49 -21.47 -8.75 -2.52
N ARG A 50 -20.84 -9.47 -3.45
CA ARG A 50 -21.51 -10.49 -4.27
C ARG A 50 -22.10 -11.62 -3.41
N ILE A 51 -21.38 -12.08 -2.39
CA ILE A 51 -21.85 -13.14 -1.48
C ILE A 51 -23.04 -12.65 -0.66
N ASN A 52 -22.95 -11.45 -0.08
CA ASN A 52 -24.04 -10.86 0.70
C ASN A 52 -25.32 -10.71 -0.15
N ARG A 53 -25.20 -10.33 -1.43
CA ARG A 53 -26.34 -10.31 -2.37
C ARG A 53 -27.00 -11.67 -2.56
N ILE A 54 -26.22 -12.75 -2.69
CA ILE A 54 -26.75 -14.10 -2.89
C ILE A 54 -27.56 -14.52 -1.66
N PHE A 55 -27.02 -14.28 -0.46
CA PHE A 55 -27.69 -14.63 0.80
C PHE A 55 -28.94 -13.77 1.10
N HIS A 56 -28.96 -12.49 0.72
CA HIS A 56 -30.11 -11.59 0.93
C HIS A 56 -31.14 -11.59 -0.22
N SER A 57 -30.95 -12.38 -1.28
CA SER A 57 -31.87 -12.50 -2.40
C SER A 57 -33.10 -13.37 -2.05
N LYS A 58 -34.00 -12.87 -1.19
CA LYS A 58 -35.32 -13.51 -0.94
C LYS A 58 -36.44 -13.01 -1.86
N ARG A 59 -36.20 -11.99 -2.68
CA ARG A 59 -37.18 -11.43 -3.62
C ARG A 59 -36.45 -10.92 -4.86
N PHE A 60 -36.84 -11.40 -6.05
CA PHE A 60 -36.32 -11.02 -7.38
C PHE A 60 -36.57 -9.53 -7.71
N ARG A 61 -36.05 -8.59 -6.92
CA ARG A 61 -36.07 -7.16 -7.23
C ARG A 61 -34.64 -6.74 -7.59
N ARG A 62 -34.47 -6.10 -8.75
CA ARG A 62 -33.19 -5.55 -9.21
C ARG A 62 -32.76 -4.42 -8.25
N ILE A 63 -32.05 -4.77 -7.20
CA ILE A 63 -31.43 -3.80 -6.30
C ILE A 63 -30.20 -3.26 -7.05
N LYS A 64 -30.31 -2.04 -7.61
CA LYS A 64 -29.15 -1.26 -8.04
C LYS A 64 -28.38 -0.94 -6.77
N VAL A 65 -27.27 -1.62 -6.56
CA VAL A 65 -26.37 -1.23 -5.48
C VAL A 65 -25.28 -0.38 -6.07
N THR A 66 -25.18 0.79 -5.46
CA THR A 66 -24.21 1.80 -5.78
C THR A 66 -22.85 1.26 -5.31
N ALA A 67 -21.92 1.06 -6.24
CA ALA A 67 -20.53 0.73 -5.91
C ALA A 67 -19.88 1.76 -4.95
N MET A 68 -20.51 2.92 -4.80
CA MET A 68 -20.12 3.99 -3.88
C MET A 68 -20.20 3.62 -2.39
N ASP A 69 -21.16 2.81 -1.95
CA ASP A 69 -21.26 2.43 -0.51
C ASP A 69 -20.06 1.59 -0.07
N VAL A 70 -19.53 0.78 -0.98
CA VAL A 70 -18.36 -0.08 -0.74
C VAL A 70 -17.05 0.68 -0.99
N ALA A 71 -17.08 1.71 -1.83
CA ALA A 71 -15.95 2.62 -2.05
C ALA A 71 -15.72 3.56 -0.86
N GLN A 72 -16.76 3.88 -0.08
CA GLN A 72 -16.66 4.78 1.07
C GLN A 72 -15.70 4.29 2.17
N PRO A 73 -15.81 3.06 2.72
CA PRO A 73 -14.84 2.56 3.70
C PRO A 73 -13.44 2.38 3.08
N MET A 74 -13.35 2.10 1.78
CA MET A 74 -12.08 2.01 1.05
C MET A 74 -11.34 3.36 1.02
N ILE A 75 -12.05 4.45 0.69
CA ILE A 75 -11.49 5.80 0.63
C ILE A 75 -11.08 6.27 2.03
N ILE A 76 -11.89 5.99 3.06
CA ILE A 76 -11.55 6.36 4.44
C ILE A 76 -10.27 5.65 4.89
N MET A 77 -10.16 4.34 4.68
CA MET A 77 -8.99 3.57 5.08
C MET A 77 -7.74 3.96 4.28
N LEU A 78 -7.87 4.19 2.96
CA LEU A 78 -6.80 4.74 2.12
C LEU A 78 -6.37 6.12 2.64
N GLY A 79 -7.33 7.01 2.91
CA GLY A 79 -7.09 8.36 3.40
C GLY A 79 -6.25 8.36 4.66
N VAL A 80 -6.63 7.57 5.67
CA VAL A 80 -5.87 7.42 6.92
C VAL A 80 -4.44 6.93 6.65
N ASN A 81 -4.27 5.90 5.81
CA ASN A 81 -2.94 5.39 5.47
C ASN A 81 -2.08 6.44 4.78
N VAL A 82 -2.65 7.16 3.79
CA VAL A 82 -1.97 8.23 3.06
C VAL A 82 -1.61 9.39 3.99
N THR A 83 -2.48 9.77 4.93
CA THR A 83 -2.19 10.84 5.90
C THR A 83 -1.05 10.45 6.83
N ILE A 84 -1.06 9.23 7.37
CA ILE A 84 0.03 8.73 8.22
C ILE A 84 1.35 8.70 7.45
N LEU A 85 1.34 8.19 6.21
CA LEU A 85 2.51 8.13 5.35
C LEU A 85 3.04 9.52 4.98
N ALA A 86 2.16 10.45 4.61
CA ALA A 86 2.51 11.82 4.31
C ALA A 86 3.15 12.50 5.52
N LEU A 87 2.53 12.38 6.70
CA LEU A 87 3.07 12.91 7.96
C LEU A 87 4.44 12.31 8.28
N TRP A 88 4.60 10.99 8.14
CA TRP A 88 5.89 10.33 8.34
C TRP A 88 6.93 10.91 7.39
N THR A 89 6.68 10.93 6.09
CA THR A 89 7.64 11.45 5.10
C THR A 89 7.97 12.93 5.28
N ALA A 90 7.05 13.73 5.84
CA ALA A 90 7.25 15.14 6.12
C ALA A 90 8.09 15.39 7.38
N ILE A 91 7.90 14.60 8.43
CA ILE A 91 8.61 14.75 9.71
C ILE A 91 10.01 14.11 9.63
N ALA A 92 10.09 12.93 9.04
CA ALA A 92 11.31 12.16 8.91
C ALA A 92 11.45 11.67 7.46
N PRO A 93 12.07 12.46 6.57
CA PRO A 93 12.32 12.01 5.20
C PRO A 93 13.24 10.78 5.25
N LEU A 94 12.72 9.62 4.83
CA LEU A 94 13.53 8.42 4.69
C LEU A 94 14.62 8.70 3.66
N ARG A 95 15.85 8.79 4.13
CA ARG A 95 17.05 8.82 3.32
C ARG A 95 17.75 7.48 3.45
N TRP A 96 18.28 6.99 2.33
CA TRP A 96 19.15 5.84 2.36
C TRP A 96 20.44 6.25 3.10
N ALA A 97 20.74 5.53 4.18
CA ALA A 97 21.90 5.75 5.02
C ALA A 97 22.48 4.38 5.38
N TYR A 98 23.76 4.19 5.13
CA TYR A 98 24.49 3.01 5.58
C TYR A 98 24.86 3.19 7.05
N ASP A 99 24.61 2.17 7.86
CA ASP A 99 25.23 2.08 9.18
C ASP A 99 26.53 1.27 9.02
N ILE A 100 27.67 1.95 9.09
CA ILE A 100 28.98 1.27 9.13
C ILE A 100 29.10 0.59 10.49
N GLN A 101 28.63 -0.65 10.55
CA GLN A 101 28.76 -1.49 11.72
C GLN A 101 30.23 -1.83 11.98
N THR A 102 30.96 -0.92 12.62
CA THR A 102 32.40 -0.99 12.94
C THR A 102 32.69 -1.78 14.22
N ARG A 103 31.83 -2.75 14.58
CA ARG A 103 32.09 -3.68 15.68
C ARG A 103 31.51 -5.07 15.39
N ASP A 104 32.15 -5.78 14.49
CA ASP A 104 32.46 -7.17 14.71
C ASP A 104 33.19 -7.30 16.06
N ARG A 105 32.50 -7.86 17.07
CA ARG A 105 33.09 -8.22 18.38
C ARG A 105 34.04 -9.44 18.30
N PHE A 106 34.31 -9.91 17.09
CA PHE A 106 35.27 -10.97 16.79
C PHE A 106 36.24 -10.33 15.82
N GLY A 107 37.40 -9.89 16.34
CA GLY A 107 38.35 -9.09 15.58
C GLY A 107 39.03 -9.81 14.43
#